data_AF-A0A4V2HG23-F1
#
_entry.id   AF-A0A4V2HG23-F1
#
_cell.length_a   1.000
_cell.length_b   1.000
_cell.length_c   1.000
_cell.angle_alpha   90.00
_cell.angle_beta   90.00
_cell.angle_gamma   90.00
#
_symmetry.space_group_name_H-M   'P 1'
#
loop_
_entity.id
_entity.type
_entity.pdbx_description
1 polymer ?
#
loop_
_entity_poly.entity_id
_entity_poly.type
_entity_poly.pdbx_seq_one_letter_code
_entity_poly.pdbx_strand_id
1 'polypeptide(L)'
;MIISFDGPTFYAQADEDQFFGWLNSLDEFQDLRGVGRTLNLSLKEPVGPESVRQLLVIFRRWRLAIDPLLPLRTTQTTSFALWDADLRIALRAET
;
A
#
# COMPACT_ATOMS: atom_id res chain seq x y z
N MET A 1 -3.80 -7.69 12.31
CA MET A 1 -2.72 -8.16 11.41
C MET A 1 -1.63 -7.11 11.20
N ILE A 2 -0.44 -7.53 10.74
CA ILE A 2 0.69 -6.64 10.39
C ILE A 2 1.10 -6.91 8.94
N ILE A 3 1.32 -5.84 8.17
CA ILE A 3 1.82 -5.88 6.80
C ILE A 3 3.16 -5.14 6.77
N SER A 4 4.21 -5.84 6.34
CA SER A 4 5.57 -5.29 6.25
C SER A 4 5.95 -5.06 4.79
N PHE A 5 6.42 -3.86 4.47
CA PHE A 5 6.82 -3.50 3.10
C PHE A 5 7.94 -2.45 3.12
N ASP A 6 8.71 -2.37 2.04
CA ASP A 6 9.70 -1.30 1.89
C ASP A 6 9.00 0.03 1.66
N GLY A 7 9.33 1.04 2.47
CA GLY A 7 8.77 2.38 2.35
C GLY A 7 9.24 3.09 1.08
N PRO A 8 8.43 4.02 0.54
CA PRO A 8 8.84 4.84 -0.59
C PRO A 8 9.94 5.83 -0.19
N THR A 9 10.63 6.37 -1.17
CA THR A 9 11.54 7.50 -0.97
C THR A 9 10.78 8.80 -1.19
N PHE A 10 10.80 9.68 -0.19
CA PHE A 10 10.19 11.01 -0.27
C PHE A 10 11.23 12.05 -0.66
N TYR A 11 10.84 12.99 -1.52
CA TYR A 11 11.68 14.12 -1.94
C TYR A 11 11.17 15.46 -1.37
N ALA A 12 9.96 15.47 -0.80
CA ALA A 12 9.35 16.62 -0.14
C ALA A 12 8.58 16.18 1.11
N GLN A 13 8.54 17.01 2.15
CA GLN A 13 7.76 16.75 3.36
C GLN A 13 6.26 16.56 3.06
N ALA A 14 5.72 17.36 2.13
CA ALA A 14 4.32 17.27 1.74
C ALA A 14 3.94 15.90 1.14
N ASP A 15 4.88 15.27 0.44
CA ASP A 15 4.71 13.92 -0.12
C ASP A 15 4.63 12.87 0.99
N GLU A 16 5.52 12.99 1.98
CA GLU A 16 5.55 12.15 3.17
C GLU A 16 4.25 12.28 3.99
N ASP A 17 3.85 13.52 4.27
CA ASP A 17 2.62 13.83 5.02
C ASP A 17 1.38 13.28 4.31
N GLN A 18 1.33 13.36 2.98
CA GLN A 18 0.23 12.84 2.18
C GLN A 18 0.20 11.30 2.18
N PHE A 19 1.35 10.64 2.05
CA PHE A 19 1.44 9.18 2.11
C PHE A 19 0.92 8.65 3.46
N PHE A 20 1.43 9.19 4.56
CA PHE A 20 1.02 8.75 5.89
C PHE A 20 -0.40 9.19 6.22
N GLY A 21 -0.84 10.35 5.72
CA GLY A 21 -2.23 10.81 5.84
C GLY A 21 -3.23 9.83 5.22
N TRP A 22 -2.92 9.26 4.05
CA TRP A 22 -3.78 8.24 3.43
C TRP A 22 -3.78 6.90 4.15
N LEU A 23 -2.66 6.48 4.73
CA LEU A 23 -2.63 5.27 5.54
C LEU A 23 -3.43 5.44 6.84
N ASN A 24 -3.31 6.60 7.49
CA ASN A 24 -4.04 6.93 8.71
C ASN A 24 -5.55 7.15 8.47
N SER A 25 -5.98 7.39 7.23
CA SER A 25 -7.40 7.52 6.89
C SER A 25 -8.12 6.18 6.67
N LEU A 26 -7.42 5.05 6.72
CA LEU A 26 -8.05 3.73 6.62
C LEU A 26 -8.82 3.41 7.90
N ASP A 27 -10.05 2.91 7.78
CA ASP A 27 -10.93 2.61 8.92
C ASP A 27 -10.30 1.61 9.91
N GLU A 28 -9.50 0.67 9.41
CA GLU A 28 -8.82 -0.34 10.21
C GLU A 28 -7.39 0.03 10.61
N PHE A 29 -6.92 1.24 10.32
CA PHE A 29 -5.59 1.70 10.73
C PHE A 29 -5.44 1.65 12.26
N GLN A 30 -4.33 1.06 12.74
CA GLN A 30 -4.00 1.08 14.17
C GLN A 30 -2.67 1.78 14.45
N ASP A 31 -1.62 1.39 13.74
CA ASP A 31 -0.27 1.88 13.99
C ASP A 31 0.61 1.69 12.76
N LEU A 32 1.65 2.50 12.63
CA LEU A 32 2.66 2.39 11.59
C LEU A 32 4.04 2.60 12.20
N ARG A 33 4.91 1.60 12.07
CA ARG A 33 6.27 1.66 12.62
C ARG A 33 7.31 1.51 11.52
N GLY A 34 8.20 2.51 11.41
CA GLY A 34 9.39 2.43 10.58
C GLY A 34 10.53 1.70 11.28
N VAL A 35 11.13 0.72 10.60
CA VAL A 35 12.36 0.03 11.02
C VAL A 35 13.33 0.05 9.85
N GLY A 36 14.30 0.97 9.88
CA GLY A 36 15.20 1.20 8.76
C GLY A 36 14.43 1.66 7.52
N ARG A 37 14.43 0.85 6.45
CA ARG A 37 13.68 1.12 5.21
C ARG A 37 12.30 0.46 5.17
N THR A 38 11.98 -0.37 6.15
CA THR A 38 10.75 -1.14 6.19
C THR A 38 9.70 -0.43 7.03
N LEU A 39 8.46 -0.41 6.54
CA LEU A 39 7.29 0.05 7.25
C LEU A 39 6.45 -1.16 7.68
N ASN A 40 6.06 -1.19 8.95
CA ASN A 40 5.16 -2.18 9.53
C ASN A 40 3.81 -1.52 9.80
N LEU A 41 2.85 -1.79 8.92
CA LEU A 41 1.48 -1.30 9.02
C LEU A 41 0.63 -2.29 9.83
N SER A 42 0.11 -1.83 10.96
CA SER A 42 -0.80 -2.60 11.81
C SER A 42 -2.25 -2.25 11.48
N LEU A 43 -3.04 -3.26 11.15
CA LEU A 43 -4.46 -3.11 10.83
C LEU A 43 -5.32 -3.97 11.77
N LYS A 44 -6.50 -3.45 12.11
CA LYS A 44 -7.55 -4.21 12.78
C LYS A 44 -8.15 -5.23 11.81
N GLU A 45 -8.46 -6.41 12.32
CA GLU A 45 -9.18 -7.43 11.56
C GLU A 45 -10.67 -7.45 11.95
N PRO A 46 -11.58 -7.71 10.98
CA PRO A 46 -11.31 -7.90 9.55
C PRO A 46 -11.04 -6.58 8.82
N VAL A 47 -10.19 -6.60 7.79
CA VAL A 47 -9.96 -5.43 6.91
C VAL A 47 -11.05 -5.39 5.84
N GLY A 48 -11.79 -4.29 5.77
CA GLY A 48 -12.88 -4.10 4.82
C GLY A 48 -12.39 -3.95 3.36
N PRO A 49 -13.25 -4.31 2.37
CA PRO A 49 -12.87 -4.27 0.95
C PRO A 49 -12.50 -2.86 0.46
N GLU A 50 -13.08 -1.81 1.02
CA GLU A 50 -12.75 -0.43 0.65
C GLU A 50 -11.34 -0.05 1.13
N SER A 51 -10.95 -0.41 2.35
CA SER A 51 -9.58 -0.22 2.83
C SER A 51 -8.56 -1.01 2.01
N VAL A 52 -8.89 -2.23 1.60
CA VAL A 52 -8.05 -3.00 0.66
C VAL A 52 -7.90 -2.27 -0.67
N ARG A 53 -8.99 -1.72 -1.21
CA ARG A 53 -8.95 -0.93 -2.46
C ARG A 53 -8.07 0.31 -2.30
N GLN A 54 -8.20 1.04 -1.20
CA GLN A 54 -7.40 2.22 -0.92
C GLN A 54 -5.91 1.87 -0.77
N LEU A 55 -5.59 0.77 -0.07
CA LEU A 55 -4.22 0.26 0.04
C LEU A 55 -3.62 -0.05 -1.34
N LEU A 56 -4.36 -0.70 -2.23
CA LEU A 56 -3.90 -0.96 -3.60
C LEU A 56 -3.61 0.34 -4.36
N VAL A 57 -4.47 1.36 -4.21
CA VAL A 57 -4.28 2.67 -4.83
C VAL A 57 -3.04 3.37 -4.28
N ILE A 58 -2.84 3.36 -2.96
CA ILE A 58 -1.67 3.94 -2.29
C ILE A 58 -0.40 3.23 -2.79
N PHE A 59 -0.37 1.89 -2.73
CA PHE A 59 0.78 1.10 -3.18
C PHE A 59 1.12 1.38 -4.63
N ARG A 60 0.11 1.45 -5.51
CA ARG A 60 0.32 1.80 -6.92
C ARG A 60 0.90 3.21 -7.09
N ARG A 61 0.33 4.19 -6.39
CA ARG A 61 0.72 5.61 -6.51
C ARG A 61 2.16 5.84 -6.08
N TRP A 62 2.61 5.12 -5.06
CA TRP A 62 3.97 5.20 -4.52
C TRP A 62 4.92 4.13 -5.06
N ARG A 63 4.49 3.40 -6.10
CA ARG A 63 5.25 2.33 -6.77
C ARG A 63 5.79 1.25 -5.82
N LEU A 64 4.99 0.89 -4.82
CA LEU A 64 5.28 -0.16 -3.85
C LEU A 64 4.89 -1.54 -4.39
N ALA A 65 5.63 -2.56 -3.96
CA ALA A 65 5.33 -3.95 -4.32
C ALA A 65 4.01 -4.40 -3.69
N ILE A 66 3.16 -5.08 -4.46
CA ILE A 66 1.81 -5.50 -4.02
C ILE A 66 1.86 -6.81 -3.21
N ASP A 67 2.94 -7.58 -3.29
CA ASP A 67 3.13 -8.86 -2.58
C ASP A 67 2.71 -8.83 -1.09
N PRO A 68 3.04 -7.79 -0.30
CA PRO A 68 2.64 -7.71 1.11
C PRO A 68 1.12 -7.62 1.33
N LEU A 69 0.36 -7.16 0.33
CA LEU A 69 -1.09 -7.03 0.39
C LEU A 69 -1.82 -8.32 -0.01
N LEU A 70 -1.15 -9.32 -0.60
CA LEU A 70 -1.79 -10.57 -1.03
C LEU A 70 -2.64 -11.27 0.04
N PRO A 71 -2.27 -11.27 1.34
CA PRO A 71 -3.12 -11.83 2.40
C PRO A 71 -4.50 -11.16 2.53
N LEU A 72 -4.66 -9.92 2.03
CA LEU A 72 -5.92 -9.18 1.99
C LEU A 72 -6.79 -9.49 0.76
N ARG A 73 -6.30 -10.31 -0.18
CA ARG A 73 -7.04 -10.69 -1.38
C ARG A 73 -8.14 -11.69 -1.01
N THR A 74 -9.39 -11.26 -1.14
CA THR A 74 -10.59 -12.07 -0.86
C THR A 74 -11.48 -12.13 -2.10
N THR A 75 -12.56 -12.90 -2.05
CA THR A 75 -13.54 -12.96 -3.14
C THR A 75 -14.19 -11.60 -3.45
N GLN A 76 -14.28 -10.71 -2.46
CA GLN A 76 -14.83 -9.36 -2.64
C GLN A 76 -13.85 -8.38 -3.29
N THR A 77 -12.54 -8.61 -3.12
CA THR A 77 -11.49 -7.71 -3.60
C THR A 77 -10.77 -8.24 -4.84
N THR A 78 -10.91 -9.53 -5.17
CA THR A 78 -10.15 -10.18 -6.26
C THR A 78 -10.36 -9.58 -7.65
N SER A 79 -11.51 -8.93 -7.89
CA SER A 79 -11.85 -8.26 -9.15
C SER A 79 -11.19 -6.89 -9.32
N PHE A 80 -10.52 -6.37 -8.28
CA PHE A 80 -9.85 -5.09 -8.37
C PHE A 80 -8.65 -5.18 -9.32
N ALA A 81 -8.69 -4.40 -10.41
CA ALA A 81 -7.68 -4.43 -11.47
C ALA A 81 -6.25 -4.12 -10.99
N LEU A 82 -6.10 -3.52 -9.80
CA LEU A 82 -4.80 -3.16 -9.24
C LEU A 82 -4.03 -4.36 -8.68
N TRP A 83 -4.66 -5.51 -8.43
CA TRP A 83 -3.93 -6.72 -8.02
C TRP A 83 -2.91 -7.18 -9.05
N ASP A 84 -3.26 -7.07 -10.33
CA ASP A 84 -2.48 -7.57 -11.45
C ASP A 84 -1.82 -6.43 -12.24
N ALA A 85 -1.90 -5.19 -11.74
CA ALA A 85 -1.31 -4.02 -12.34
C ALA A 85 0.20 -4.00 -12.11
N ASP A 86 0.93 -4.71 -12.99
CA ASP A 86 2.38 -4.78 -12.97
C ASP A 86 3.01 -3.37 -13.05
N LEU A 87 3.93 -3.07 -12.13
CA LEU A 87 4.70 -1.81 -12.10
C LEU A 87 5.90 -1.84 -13.08
N ARG A 88 6.29 -3.01 -13.60
CA ARG A 88 7.47 -3.20 -14.46
C ARG A 88 7.26 -2.71 -15.89
N ILE A 89 6.02 -2.44 -16.31
CA ILE A 89 5.74 -1.88 -17.64
C ILE A 89 6.24 -0.42 -17.76
N ALA A 90 6.35 0.33 -16.67
CA ALA A 90 6.75 1.74 -16.71
C ALA A 90 8.26 1.98 -16.91
N LEU A 91 9.10 0.93 -16.89
CA LEU A 91 10.57 1.04 -17.02
C LEU A 91 11.10 0.63 -18.40
N ARG A 92 10.21 0.33 -19.38
CA ARG A 92 10.58 -0.10 -20.74
C ARG A 92 10.14 0.87 -21.85
N ALA A 93 9.85 2.13 -21.51
CA ALA A 93 9.41 3.13 -22.48
C ALA A 93 10.46 4.22 -22.78
N GLU A 94 11.72 4.02 -22.36
CA GLU A 94 12.82 4.93 -22.68
C GLU A 94 14.00 4.08 -23.18
N THR A 95 14.08 3.89 -24.49
CA THR A 95 15.24 3.33 -25.21
C THR A 95 15.49 4.21 -26.42
#